data_AF-A0AAE0WIN8-F1
#
_entry.id   AF-A0AAE0WIN8-F1
#
_cell.length_a   1.000
_cell.length_b   1.000
_cell.length_c   1.000
_cell.angle_alpha   90.00
_cell.angle_beta   90.00
_cell.angle_gamma   90.00
#
_symmetry.space_group_name_H-M   'P 1'
#
loop_
_entity.id
_entity.type
_entity.pdbx_description
1 polymer ?
#
loop_
_entity_poly.entity_id
_entity_poly.type
_entity_poly.pdbx_seq_one_letter_code
_entity_poly.pdbx_strand_id
1 'polypeptide(L)'
;MHLTSPIDDVRDGQDDMVVPTAGMVPLEHNPKEPHKTRATIMNDGNAVVEPAATSNGATQQTAISSVLHRSLHHDPLRVVSAEGSHLHLSNGQTIFDATGGAAVSCLGHGNERVRKAINHQMNEVSYCHSLFYGTSAAEDLATLLIESTNGKMAKAFFISSGSEAIEAAMKMARQYHLEKQPAEPSRTHFIARQQSYHGTTLGSLGLGGHVARRALFEPLLSTNTSHVSPCYAYRGFAFLDHEKSYIRRLEAELEAEFRRIGPQNVAAFVAEPVVGAALGCVPSVPGYFEAIRRVCDRHGALLIMDEIMSGIGRVGPRPSEHYPKPLHAWQDPSVGVAPDIMTMGKGLGGGYMPIAAMLANHKVIDALRKGAGAFSHGQTYQGHPLACRAALEVQRIIRDDNLVANVRKQGALLEKLLKEKLSLHPAVGDIRGQGLFWGIEFVTDKTTKAPFDPHEAVAMGMHELGMQEPYNISLYPGSGTVDGKSGDHILLAPAYTASEDDIRHIVDTTAHVVSQYFEQKYGAKFRMHKGGSAPLEAGLWSYGQTRG
;
A
#
# COMPACT_ATOMS: atom_id res chain seq x y z
N MET A 1 0.83 58.48 29.80
CA MET A 1 0.17 59.78 29.94
C MET A 1 -1.13 59.76 29.15
N HIS A 2 -2.23 59.46 29.85
CA HIS A 2 -3.53 60.18 29.88
C HIS A 2 -3.59 61.52 29.09
N LEU A 3 -4.63 61.94 28.37
CA LEU A 3 -6.12 61.87 28.48
C LEU A 3 -6.71 62.32 27.10
N THR A 4 -7.98 62.22 26.66
CA THR A 4 -9.32 62.31 27.30
C THR A 4 -10.40 61.94 26.25
N SER A 5 -11.49 61.30 26.70
CA SER A 5 -12.84 61.20 26.03
C SER A 5 -13.65 62.51 26.30
N PRO A 6 -14.98 62.75 26.00
CA PRO A 6 -16.09 61.79 26.24
C PRO A 6 -17.50 61.99 25.55
N ILE A 7 -18.45 61.09 25.93
CA ILE A 7 -19.95 61.21 26.05
C ILE A 7 -20.90 60.77 24.91
N ASP A 8 -21.57 59.63 25.19
CA ASP A 8 -23.03 59.25 25.27
C ASP A 8 -24.07 59.83 24.29
N ASP A 9 -24.94 59.07 23.59
CA ASP A 9 -25.97 58.03 23.90
C ASP A 9 -27.41 58.60 23.86
N VAL A 10 -28.37 57.75 23.44
CA VAL A 10 -29.85 57.77 23.54
C VAL A 10 -30.63 57.60 22.21
N ARG A 11 -31.15 56.36 22.04
CA ARG A 11 -32.52 55.85 21.67
C ARG A 11 -33.27 56.49 20.47
N ASP A 12 -34.17 55.85 19.73
CA ASP A 12 -35.00 54.63 19.83
C ASP A 12 -35.56 54.35 18.41
N GLY A 13 -35.99 53.13 18.09
CA GLY A 13 -36.64 52.84 16.81
C GLY A 13 -36.79 51.35 16.50
N GLN A 14 -37.74 50.72 17.16
CA GLN A 14 -38.23 49.37 16.90
C GLN A 14 -38.91 49.29 15.53
N ASP A 15 -38.65 48.20 14.79
CA ASP A 15 -39.64 47.59 13.91
C ASP A 15 -39.51 46.06 14.00
N ASP A 16 -40.58 45.47 14.50
CA ASP A 16 -40.80 44.04 14.68
C ASP A 16 -41.07 43.35 13.34
N MET A 17 -40.40 42.22 13.07
CA MET A 17 -40.98 41.18 12.22
C MET A 17 -40.88 39.80 12.87
N VAL A 18 -42.08 39.32 13.15
CA VAL A 18 -42.49 38.07 13.78
C VAL A 18 -41.98 36.85 13.02
N VAL A 19 -41.35 35.93 13.75
CA VAL A 19 -41.06 34.56 13.30
C VAL A 19 -42.27 33.68 13.67
N PRO A 20 -42.94 32.99 12.71
CA PRO A 20 -43.93 31.99 13.05
C PRO A 20 -43.24 30.63 13.26
N THR A 21 -43.44 30.08 14.45
CA THR A 21 -43.21 28.68 14.79
C THR A 21 -44.27 27.79 14.13
N ALA A 22 -43.83 26.80 13.36
CA ALA A 22 -44.59 25.60 13.00
C ALA A 22 -43.62 24.42 13.22
N GLY A 23 -43.79 23.61 14.25
CA GLY A 23 -44.84 22.61 14.33
C GLY A 23 -44.19 21.25 14.03
N MET A 24 -43.61 20.62 15.06
CA MET A 24 -43.09 19.25 14.95
C MET A 24 -44.25 18.30 14.68
N VAL A 25 -44.24 17.66 13.51
CA VAL A 25 -45.09 16.52 13.18
C VAL A 25 -44.31 15.25 13.53
N PRO A 26 -44.86 14.28 14.28
CA PRO A 26 -44.20 13.01 14.53
C PRO A 26 -44.19 12.19 13.23
N LEU A 27 -43.02 11.72 12.81
CA LEU A 27 -42.92 10.72 11.75
C LEU A 27 -43.47 9.39 12.27
N GLU A 28 -44.68 9.05 11.85
CA GLU A 28 -45.25 7.71 12.01
C GLU A 28 -44.35 6.66 11.35
N HIS A 29 -44.07 5.61 12.13
CA HIS A 29 -43.28 4.46 11.73
C HIS A 29 -44.09 3.64 10.72
N ASN A 30 -43.69 3.62 9.44
CA ASN A 30 -44.28 2.75 8.43
C ASN A 30 -43.53 1.40 8.41
N PRO A 31 -44.13 0.29 8.87
CA PRO A 31 -43.40 -0.96 9.08
C PRO A 31 -43.46 -1.84 7.82
N LYS A 32 -42.99 -1.38 6.66
CA LYS A 32 -42.87 -2.21 5.43
C LYS A 32 -41.79 -1.73 4.44
N GLU A 33 -40.57 -1.45 4.88
CA GLU A 33 -39.41 -1.50 3.99
C GLU A 33 -38.56 -2.75 4.28
N PRO A 34 -38.19 -3.55 3.26
CA PRO A 34 -37.26 -4.66 3.47
C PRO A 34 -35.90 -4.08 3.90
N HIS A 35 -35.31 -4.68 4.94
CA HIS A 35 -34.00 -4.31 5.47
C HIS A 35 -32.97 -4.13 4.35
N LYS A 36 -32.63 -2.88 4.02
CA LYS A 36 -31.46 -2.57 3.21
C LYS A 36 -30.23 -2.98 4.02
N THR A 37 -29.51 -4.00 3.56
CA THR A 37 -28.22 -4.43 4.12
C THR A 37 -27.28 -3.22 4.14
N ARG A 38 -26.94 -2.73 5.32
CA ARG A 38 -26.14 -1.51 5.47
C ARG A 38 -24.67 -1.90 5.36
N ALA A 39 -24.11 -1.82 4.15
CA ALA A 39 -22.67 -1.98 3.96
C ALA A 39 -21.94 -0.89 4.76
N THR A 40 -21.10 -1.29 5.72
CA THR A 40 -20.30 -0.36 6.51
C THR A 40 -18.91 -0.29 5.88
N ILE A 41 -18.51 0.88 5.39
CA ILE A 41 -17.15 1.12 4.88
C ILE A 41 -16.22 1.16 6.10
N MET A 42 -15.30 0.20 6.20
CA MET A 42 -14.28 0.18 7.24
C MET A 42 -13.16 1.19 6.95
N ASN A 43 -12.37 1.49 8.00
CA ASN A 43 -11.29 2.49 8.03
C ASN A 43 -10.15 2.27 6.99
N ASP A 44 -10.17 1.15 6.26
CA ASP A 44 -9.24 0.86 5.16
C ASP A 44 -9.83 1.11 3.76
N GLY A 45 -11.06 1.62 3.67
CA GLY A 45 -11.77 1.89 2.42
C GLY A 45 -12.54 0.70 1.86
N ASN A 46 -12.48 -0.47 2.52
CA ASN A 46 -13.23 -1.65 2.09
C ASN A 46 -14.65 -1.63 2.68
N ALA A 47 -15.66 -1.85 1.83
CA ALA A 47 -17.03 -2.07 2.28
C ALA A 47 -17.16 -3.48 2.85
N VAL A 48 -17.56 -3.58 4.11
CA VAL A 48 -18.00 -4.87 4.69
C VAL A 48 -19.50 -4.95 4.54
N VAL A 49 -19.96 -5.97 3.81
CA VAL A 49 -21.37 -6.38 3.80
C VAL A 49 -21.56 -7.24 5.04
N GLU A 50 -22.66 -7.06 5.78
CA GLU A 50 -22.96 -7.93 6.91
C GLU A 50 -22.97 -9.41 6.45
N PRO A 51 -22.24 -10.31 7.14
CA PRO A 51 -22.30 -11.73 6.81
C PRO A 51 -23.74 -12.22 6.91
N ALA A 52 -24.16 -13.10 5.99
CA ALA A 52 -25.43 -13.82 6.15
C ALA A 52 -25.41 -14.55 7.49
N ALA A 53 -26.43 -14.30 8.32
CA ALA A 53 -26.52 -14.88 9.67
C ALA A 53 -26.45 -16.41 9.61
N THR A 54 -25.33 -16.99 10.04
CA THR A 54 -25.24 -18.43 10.26
C THR A 54 -25.97 -18.75 11.56
N SER A 55 -27.17 -19.30 11.44
CA SER A 55 -27.93 -19.84 12.58
C SER A 55 -27.27 -21.13 13.07
N ASN A 56 -26.31 -21.03 13.98
CA ASN A 56 -25.90 -22.15 14.80
C ASN A 56 -25.93 -21.73 16.27
N GLY A 57 -26.85 -22.32 17.01
CA GLY A 57 -27.06 -22.09 18.43
C GLY A 57 -25.90 -22.61 19.26
N ALA A 58 -25.22 -21.68 19.94
CA ALA A 58 -24.64 -21.87 21.26
C ALA A 58 -24.28 -20.48 21.79
N THR A 59 -25.08 -19.94 22.72
CA THR A 59 -24.78 -18.72 23.45
C THR A 59 -23.67 -18.99 24.47
N GLN A 60 -22.42 -19.02 24.01
CA GLN A 60 -21.29 -18.66 24.86
C GLN A 60 -21.01 -17.19 24.63
N GLN A 61 -21.31 -16.39 25.64
CA GLN A 61 -21.00 -14.97 25.69
C GLN A 61 -19.47 -14.84 25.75
N THR A 62 -18.82 -14.91 24.58
CA THR A 62 -17.39 -14.64 24.47
C THR A 62 -17.17 -13.21 24.94
N ALA A 63 -16.31 -13.02 25.95
CA ALA A 63 -15.94 -11.68 26.39
C ALA A 63 -15.49 -10.87 25.17
N ILE A 64 -16.13 -9.72 24.94
CA ILE A 64 -15.82 -8.83 23.83
C ILE A 64 -14.35 -8.40 23.97
N SER A 65 -13.56 -8.53 22.90
CA SER A 65 -12.16 -8.14 22.89
C SER A 65 -11.98 -6.69 23.36
N SER A 66 -10.96 -6.45 24.19
CA SER A 66 -10.54 -5.09 24.56
C SER A 66 -9.68 -4.41 23.48
N VAL A 67 -9.31 -5.14 22.42
CA VAL A 67 -8.62 -4.58 21.27
C VAL A 67 -9.63 -3.91 20.35
N LEU A 68 -9.37 -2.66 19.94
CA LEU A 68 -10.15 -1.99 18.91
C LEU A 68 -9.88 -2.64 17.55
N HIS A 69 -10.64 -3.69 17.23
CA HIS A 69 -10.58 -4.35 15.93
C HIS A 69 -11.20 -3.47 14.83
N ARG A 70 -10.93 -3.83 13.55
CA ARG A 70 -11.49 -3.09 12.40
C ARG A 70 -13.02 -3.12 12.39
N SER A 71 -13.60 -4.23 12.85
CA SER A 71 -15.03 -4.37 13.16
C SER A 71 -15.24 -4.20 14.66
N LEU A 72 -16.27 -3.44 15.03
CA LEU A 72 -16.81 -3.41 16.40
C LEU A 72 -17.93 -4.44 16.62
N HIS A 73 -18.36 -5.14 15.55
CA HIS A 73 -19.49 -6.06 15.58
C HIS A 73 -19.06 -7.52 15.78
N HIS A 74 -17.82 -7.86 15.45
CA HIS A 74 -17.30 -9.21 15.55
C HIS A 74 -15.80 -9.19 15.84
N ASP A 75 -15.36 -10.12 16.68
CA ASP A 75 -13.95 -10.36 16.92
C ASP A 75 -13.37 -11.23 15.79
N PRO A 76 -12.21 -10.88 15.22
CA PRO A 76 -11.56 -11.71 14.22
C PRO A 76 -11.02 -13.00 14.85
N LEU A 77 -10.92 -14.06 14.04
CA LEU A 77 -10.21 -15.27 14.44
C LEU A 77 -8.75 -14.93 14.80
N ARG A 78 -8.26 -15.53 15.89
CA ARG A 78 -6.88 -15.31 16.34
C ARG A 78 -5.94 -16.23 15.57
N VAL A 79 -4.82 -15.69 15.10
CA VAL A 79 -3.68 -16.50 14.66
C VAL A 79 -2.94 -16.99 15.90
N VAL A 80 -2.84 -18.31 16.08
CA VAL A 80 -2.20 -18.92 17.26
C VAL A 80 -0.75 -19.34 16.99
N SER A 81 -0.42 -19.64 15.74
CA SER A 81 0.94 -19.91 15.27
C SER A 81 1.03 -19.65 13.76
N ALA A 82 2.25 -19.53 13.25
CA ALA A 82 2.50 -19.37 11.82
C ALA A 82 3.86 -19.96 11.44
N GLU A 83 3.94 -20.58 10.27
CA GLU A 83 5.16 -21.18 9.72
C GLU A 83 5.19 -21.02 8.20
N GLY A 84 6.30 -20.50 7.66
CA GLY A 84 6.40 -20.21 6.23
C GLY A 84 5.27 -19.29 5.77
N SER A 85 4.46 -19.75 4.82
CA SER A 85 3.27 -19.03 4.34
C SER A 85 1.96 -19.48 4.98
N HIS A 86 1.97 -20.23 6.09
CA HIS A 86 0.76 -20.73 6.72
C HIS A 86 0.46 -20.01 8.04
N LEU A 87 -0.81 -19.63 8.23
CA LEU A 87 -1.35 -19.10 9.48
C LEU A 87 -2.29 -20.14 10.09
N HIS A 88 -2.04 -20.54 11.33
CA HIS A 88 -2.92 -21.45 12.07
C HIS A 88 -3.86 -20.62 12.95
N LEU A 89 -5.15 -20.77 12.71
CA LEU A 89 -6.20 -19.99 13.39
C LEU A 89 -6.73 -20.71 14.63
N SER A 90 -7.34 -19.97 15.53
CA SER A 90 -7.88 -20.48 16.80
C SER A 90 -9.05 -21.45 16.64
N ASN A 91 -9.67 -21.53 15.47
CA ASN A 91 -10.72 -22.50 15.13
C ASN A 91 -10.17 -23.82 14.55
N GLY A 92 -8.84 -23.98 14.47
CA GLY A 92 -8.18 -25.16 13.89
C GLY A 92 -7.90 -25.07 12.39
N GLN A 93 -8.42 -24.03 11.71
CA GLN A 93 -8.18 -23.82 10.29
C GLN A 93 -6.74 -23.37 10.04
N THR A 94 -6.16 -23.82 8.92
CA THR A 94 -4.86 -23.33 8.44
C THR A 94 -5.08 -22.58 7.14
N ILE A 95 -4.64 -21.31 7.10
CA ILE A 95 -4.77 -20.43 5.94
C ILE A 95 -3.42 -20.31 5.26
N PHE A 96 -3.39 -20.55 3.95
CA PHE A 96 -2.29 -20.16 3.09
C PHE A 96 -2.31 -18.64 2.89
N ASP A 97 -1.32 -17.94 3.42
CA ASP A 97 -1.15 -16.50 3.26
C ASP A 97 -0.50 -16.15 1.91
N ALA A 98 -1.34 -15.98 0.88
CA ALA A 98 -0.90 -15.58 -0.46
C ALA A 98 -0.58 -14.08 -0.57
N THR A 99 -0.69 -13.33 0.54
CA THR A 99 -0.60 -11.86 0.57
C THR A 99 0.57 -11.36 1.41
N GLY A 100 1.11 -12.18 2.31
CA GLY A 100 2.08 -11.75 3.30
C GLY A 100 1.51 -10.66 4.22
N GLY A 101 0.21 -10.73 4.53
CA GLY A 101 -0.59 -9.64 5.05
C GLY A 101 -0.70 -8.48 4.04
N ALA A 102 -0.30 -7.27 4.44
CA ALA A 102 -0.22 -6.13 3.51
C ALA A 102 1.10 -6.14 2.70
N ALA A 103 1.48 -7.28 2.11
CA ALA A 103 2.77 -7.53 1.44
C ALA A 103 4.01 -7.35 2.34
N VAL A 104 3.88 -7.64 3.63
CA VAL A 104 4.90 -7.44 4.67
C VAL A 104 5.82 -8.67 4.81
N SER A 105 5.23 -9.87 4.90
CA SER A 105 5.93 -11.11 5.25
C SER A 105 6.76 -11.64 4.07
N CYS A 106 7.88 -10.98 3.76
CA CYS A 106 8.69 -11.28 2.58
C CYS A 106 9.48 -12.60 2.69
N LEU A 107 9.77 -13.09 3.90
CA LEU A 107 10.45 -14.37 4.13
C LEU A 107 9.49 -15.48 4.58
N GLY A 108 8.21 -15.16 4.80
CA GLY A 108 7.31 -15.98 5.61
C GLY A 108 7.65 -15.94 7.10
N HIS A 109 6.98 -16.78 7.88
CA HIS A 109 7.08 -16.86 9.32
C HIS A 109 8.09 -17.90 9.80
N GLY A 110 8.67 -17.67 10.99
CA GLY A 110 9.49 -18.67 11.67
C GLY A 110 10.96 -18.74 11.24
N ASN A 111 11.49 -17.74 10.53
CA ASN A 111 12.88 -17.75 10.09
C ASN A 111 13.86 -17.73 11.28
N GLU A 112 14.65 -18.80 11.40
CA GLU A 112 15.52 -19.00 12.56
C GLU A 112 16.68 -17.99 12.61
N ARG A 113 17.24 -17.59 11.44
CA ARG A 113 18.34 -16.62 11.37
C ARG A 113 17.91 -15.27 11.94
N VAL A 114 16.74 -14.77 11.55
CA VAL A 114 16.20 -13.50 12.06
C VAL A 114 15.91 -13.59 13.56
N ARG A 115 15.29 -14.68 14.03
CA ARG A 115 15.03 -14.91 15.46
C ARG A 115 16.31 -14.89 16.29
N LYS A 116 17.36 -15.60 15.84
CA LYS A 116 18.67 -15.62 16.51
C LYS A 116 19.30 -14.22 16.54
N ALA A 117 19.23 -13.47 15.45
CA ALA A 117 19.77 -12.11 15.37
C ALA A 117 19.07 -11.16 16.36
N ILE A 118 17.74 -11.21 16.45
CA ILE A 118 16.96 -10.41 17.41
C ILE A 118 17.32 -10.77 18.87
N ASN A 119 17.35 -12.06 19.20
CA ASN A 119 17.71 -12.52 20.54
C ASN A 119 19.13 -12.11 20.93
N HIS A 120 20.07 -12.18 19.99
CA HIS A 120 21.43 -11.71 20.24
C HIS A 120 21.47 -10.21 20.52
N GLN A 121 20.79 -9.38 19.71
CA GLN A 121 20.72 -7.93 19.93
C GLN A 121 20.07 -7.57 21.27
N MET A 122 19.07 -8.32 21.70
CA MET A 122 18.41 -8.12 23.00
C MET A 122 19.41 -8.25 24.17
N ASN A 123 20.40 -9.14 24.05
CA ASN A 123 21.44 -9.34 25.05
C ASN A 123 22.56 -8.27 24.99
N GLU A 124 22.65 -7.50 23.91
CA GLU A 124 23.61 -6.40 23.76
C GLU A 124 23.02 -5.07 24.22
N VAL A 125 22.03 -4.56 23.48
CA VAL A 125 21.36 -3.28 23.73
C VAL A 125 19.92 -3.39 23.24
N SER A 126 18.95 -3.29 24.15
CA SER A 126 17.53 -3.27 23.80
C SER A 126 17.15 -1.93 23.17
N TYR A 127 17.62 -0.81 23.75
CA TYR A 127 17.28 0.54 23.33
C TYR A 127 18.37 1.55 23.72
N CYS A 128 18.62 2.53 22.85
CA CYS A 128 19.36 3.75 23.18
C CYS A 128 18.83 4.92 22.34
N HIS A 129 18.82 6.12 22.91
CA HIS A 129 18.30 7.31 22.23
C HIS A 129 19.29 7.84 21.18
N SER A 130 18.88 7.90 19.91
CA SER A 130 19.75 8.21 18.77
C SER A 130 20.27 9.65 18.72
N LEU A 131 19.75 10.56 19.56
CA LEU A 131 20.33 11.89 19.75
C LEU A 131 21.75 11.86 20.34
N PHE A 132 22.07 10.83 21.12
CA PHE A 132 23.34 10.75 21.85
C PHE A 132 24.20 9.56 21.44
N TYR A 133 23.58 8.46 20.98
CA TYR A 133 24.24 7.18 20.78
C TYR A 133 23.94 6.58 19.41
N GLY A 134 24.96 5.99 18.78
CA GLY A 134 24.80 5.10 17.63
C GLY A 134 24.86 3.63 18.03
N THR A 135 24.41 2.74 17.16
CA THR A 135 24.54 1.28 17.34
C THR A 135 25.06 0.61 16.07
N SER A 136 25.82 -0.47 16.24
CA SER A 136 26.29 -1.29 15.10
C SER A 136 25.13 -1.80 14.25
N ALA A 137 24.01 -2.20 14.86
CA ALA A 137 22.82 -2.63 14.13
C ALA A 137 22.29 -1.56 13.14
N ALA A 138 22.25 -0.30 13.55
CA ALA A 138 21.82 0.79 12.69
C ALA A 138 22.88 1.14 11.63
N GLU A 139 24.16 1.21 12.00
CA GLU A 139 25.26 1.52 11.07
C GLU A 139 25.45 0.43 10.00
N ASP A 140 25.37 -0.84 10.38
CA ASP A 140 25.49 -1.98 9.47
C ASP A 140 24.31 -2.01 8.48
N LEU A 141 23.08 -1.76 8.97
CA LEU A 141 21.90 -1.67 8.12
C LEU A 141 21.99 -0.49 7.16
N ALA A 142 22.42 0.69 7.64
CA ALA A 142 22.61 1.87 6.81
C ALA A 142 23.63 1.58 5.70
N THR A 143 24.77 0.98 6.04
CA THR A 143 25.82 0.60 5.09
C THR A 143 25.27 -0.31 4.00
N LEU A 144 24.59 -1.41 4.39
CA LEU A 144 24.00 -2.35 3.44
C LEU A 144 23.01 -1.67 2.48
N LEU A 145 22.12 -0.82 3.02
CA LEU A 145 21.12 -0.14 2.20
C LEU A 145 21.74 0.89 1.26
N ILE A 146 22.72 1.67 1.71
CA ILE A 146 23.40 2.66 0.86
C ILE A 146 24.18 1.95 -0.26
N GLU A 147 24.92 0.89 0.05
CA GLU A 147 25.64 0.08 -0.94
C GLU A 147 24.70 -0.50 -2.00
N SER A 148 23.50 -0.96 -1.59
CA SER A 148 22.50 -1.50 -2.52
C SER A 148 21.99 -0.48 -3.56
N THR A 149 22.25 0.82 -3.34
CA THR A 149 21.87 1.89 -4.28
C THR A 149 22.93 2.18 -5.34
N ASN A 150 24.09 1.51 -5.30
CA ASN A 150 25.24 1.76 -6.16
C ASN A 150 25.66 3.25 -6.19
N GLY A 151 25.76 3.85 -4.99
CA GLY A 151 26.21 5.24 -4.81
C GLY A 151 25.17 6.32 -5.16
N LYS A 152 23.90 5.96 -5.39
CA LYS A 152 22.84 6.94 -5.66
C LYS A 152 22.30 7.62 -4.39
N MET A 153 22.29 6.91 -3.27
CA MET A 153 21.88 7.43 -1.97
C MET A 153 23.08 7.65 -1.05
N ALA A 154 22.96 8.59 -0.12
CA ALA A 154 24.05 9.02 0.75
C ALA A 154 23.83 8.72 2.24
N LYS A 155 22.59 8.85 2.72
CA LYS A 155 22.26 8.65 4.14
C LYS A 155 20.91 7.94 4.32
N ALA A 156 20.85 7.09 5.34
CA ALA A 156 19.66 6.40 5.79
C ALA A 156 19.14 7.00 7.10
N PHE A 157 17.82 7.02 7.25
CA PHE A 157 17.12 7.45 8.45
C PHE A 157 16.06 6.39 8.81
N PHE A 158 16.16 5.80 10.01
CA PHE A 158 15.35 4.65 10.43
C PHE A 158 14.29 5.00 11.47
N ILE A 159 13.10 4.44 11.30
CA ILE A 159 11.87 4.74 12.03
C ILE A 159 10.93 3.52 12.00
N SER A 160 9.71 3.62 12.53
CA SER A 160 8.90 2.42 12.84
C SER A 160 7.85 2.07 11.79
N SER A 161 7.40 3.03 10.98
CA SER A 161 6.30 2.82 10.03
C SER A 161 6.49 3.56 8.69
N GLY A 162 5.84 3.06 7.64
CA GLY A 162 5.84 3.72 6.34
C GLY A 162 5.26 5.15 6.37
N SER A 163 4.19 5.36 7.17
CA SER A 163 3.58 6.68 7.36
C SER A 163 4.59 7.68 7.95
N GLU A 164 5.34 7.28 8.98
CA GLU A 164 6.44 8.09 9.54
C GLU A 164 7.53 8.36 8.48
N ALA A 165 7.79 7.43 7.57
CA ALA A 165 8.84 7.56 6.55
C ALA A 165 8.48 8.68 5.57
N ILE A 166 7.21 8.75 5.20
CA ILE A 166 6.67 9.78 4.32
C ILE A 166 6.65 11.14 5.02
N GLU A 167 6.28 11.21 6.29
CA GLU A 167 6.38 12.46 7.08
C GLU A 167 7.84 12.95 7.13
N ALA A 168 8.79 12.05 7.39
CA ALA A 168 10.22 12.38 7.37
C ALA A 168 10.67 12.84 5.98
N ALA A 169 10.22 12.20 4.90
CA ALA A 169 10.54 12.58 3.52
C ALA A 169 9.99 13.96 3.14
N MET A 170 8.75 14.27 3.54
CA MET A 170 8.15 15.60 3.34
C MET A 170 8.95 16.68 4.09
N LYS A 171 9.31 16.42 5.35
CA LYS A 171 10.13 17.35 6.14
C LYS A 171 11.54 17.52 5.59
N MET A 172 12.16 16.45 5.11
CA MET A 172 13.48 16.48 4.47
C MET A 172 13.44 17.31 3.19
N ALA A 173 12.41 17.13 2.36
CA ALA A 173 12.22 17.94 1.15
C ALA A 173 12.01 19.42 1.46
N ARG A 174 11.22 19.73 2.49
CA ARG A 174 11.03 21.11 2.95
C ARG A 174 12.33 21.73 3.44
N GLN A 175 13.07 21.02 4.29
CA GLN A 175 14.33 21.50 4.85
C GLN A 175 15.40 21.69 3.77
N TYR A 176 15.48 20.78 2.79
CA TYR A 176 16.34 20.94 1.62
C TYR A 176 16.12 22.29 0.93
N HIS A 177 14.86 22.68 0.67
CA HIS A 177 14.56 23.95 -0.01
C HIS A 177 14.85 25.17 0.85
N LEU A 178 14.79 25.06 2.17
CA LEU A 178 15.18 26.12 3.09
C LEU A 178 16.71 26.30 3.16
N GLU A 179 17.48 25.25 2.93
CA GLU A 179 18.93 25.24 3.18
C GLU A 179 19.80 25.20 1.91
N LYS A 180 19.23 24.85 0.75
CA LYS A 180 19.93 24.98 -0.54
C LYS A 180 20.28 26.44 -0.82
N GLN A 181 21.23 26.66 -1.74
CA GLN A 181 21.70 27.99 -2.11
C GLN A 181 21.44 28.27 -3.60
N PRO A 182 20.67 29.33 -3.95
CA PRO A 182 19.89 30.18 -3.05
C PRO A 182 18.71 29.42 -2.41
N ALA A 183 18.27 29.86 -1.22
CA ALA A 183 17.14 29.27 -0.51
C ALA A 183 15.81 29.57 -1.22
N GLU A 184 14.87 28.62 -1.16
CA GLU A 184 13.57 28.66 -1.83
C GLU A 184 12.43 28.43 -0.80
N PRO A 185 12.21 29.38 0.14
CA PRO A 185 11.28 29.20 1.26
C PRO A 185 9.80 29.12 0.85
N SER A 186 9.45 29.45 -0.38
CA SER A 186 8.08 29.29 -0.92
C SER A 186 7.72 27.83 -1.21
N ARG A 187 8.70 26.92 -1.30
CA ARG A 187 8.44 25.51 -1.65
C ARG A 187 7.83 24.72 -0.50
N THR A 188 6.52 24.65 -0.47
CA THR A 188 5.72 23.97 0.57
C THR A 188 4.72 22.98 0.00
N HIS A 189 4.45 23.02 -1.31
CA HIS A 189 3.41 22.21 -1.94
C HIS A 189 3.94 20.86 -2.42
N PHE A 190 3.16 19.80 -2.22
CA PHE A 190 3.50 18.46 -2.68
C PHE A 190 2.47 17.99 -3.72
N ILE A 191 2.96 17.42 -4.82
CA ILE A 191 2.11 16.82 -5.84
C ILE A 191 2.25 15.29 -5.73
N ALA A 192 1.14 14.59 -5.61
CA ALA A 192 1.09 13.13 -5.64
C ALA A 192 0.15 12.65 -6.76
N ARG A 193 -0.20 11.37 -6.76
CA ARG A 193 -1.13 10.80 -7.75
C ARG A 193 -2.48 10.50 -7.12
N GLN A 194 -3.54 10.58 -7.91
CA GLN A 194 -4.82 10.00 -7.54
C GLN A 194 -4.67 8.48 -7.35
N GLN A 195 -5.48 7.88 -6.48
CA GLN A 195 -5.42 6.46 -6.10
C GLN A 195 -4.02 5.99 -5.62
N SER A 196 -3.21 6.89 -5.04
CA SER A 196 -1.98 6.52 -4.35
C SER A 196 -2.20 6.30 -2.86
N TYR A 197 -1.26 5.59 -2.22
CA TYR A 197 -1.26 5.41 -0.77
C TYR A 197 0.12 5.67 -0.18
N HIS A 198 0.21 6.64 0.73
CA HIS A 198 1.46 7.05 1.36
C HIS A 198 1.44 6.96 2.89
N GLY A 199 0.35 6.47 3.50
CA GLY A 199 0.25 6.29 4.95
C GLY A 199 -1.07 6.77 5.54
N THR A 200 -1.11 6.88 6.87
CA THR A 200 -2.32 7.22 7.65
C THR A 200 -2.08 8.27 8.75
N THR A 201 -0.88 8.82 8.90
CA THR A 201 -0.68 10.05 9.71
C THR A 201 -1.25 11.24 8.93
N LEU A 202 -1.55 12.37 9.58
CA LEU A 202 -2.23 13.49 8.90
C LEU A 202 -1.48 14.01 7.66
N GLY A 203 -0.15 14.13 7.70
CA GLY A 203 0.64 14.55 6.55
C GLY A 203 0.68 13.49 5.46
N SER A 204 0.96 12.23 5.83
CA SER A 204 1.02 11.12 4.86
C SER A 204 -0.34 10.77 4.23
N LEU A 205 -1.42 10.86 5.00
CA LEU A 205 -2.81 10.72 4.53
C LEU A 205 -3.20 11.88 3.61
N GLY A 206 -2.84 13.11 3.97
CA GLY A 206 -3.01 14.31 3.15
C GLY A 206 -2.24 14.24 1.84
N LEU A 207 -1.07 13.58 1.82
CA LEU A 207 -0.32 13.34 0.60
C LEU A 207 -0.94 12.25 -0.28
N GLY A 208 -1.45 11.17 0.31
CA GLY A 208 -2.07 10.06 -0.42
C GLY A 208 -3.30 10.48 -1.24
N GLY A 209 -3.54 9.79 -2.36
CA GLY A 209 -4.70 10.01 -3.24
C GLY A 209 -5.90 9.06 -2.99
N HIS A 210 -5.88 8.30 -1.89
CA HIS A 210 -6.95 7.34 -1.56
C HIS A 210 -8.19 8.04 -1.01
N VAL A 211 -9.14 8.37 -1.89
CA VAL A 211 -10.35 9.16 -1.60
C VAL A 211 -11.11 8.67 -0.36
N ALA A 212 -11.47 7.38 -0.30
CA ALA A 212 -12.26 6.85 0.82
C ALA A 212 -11.59 7.02 2.20
N ARG A 213 -10.26 6.80 2.28
CA ARG A 213 -9.51 6.93 3.55
C ARG A 213 -9.35 8.38 4.01
N ARG A 214 -9.32 9.32 3.07
CA ARG A 214 -9.20 10.75 3.37
C ARG A 214 -10.52 11.38 3.79
N ALA A 215 -11.64 10.91 3.24
CA ALA A 215 -12.92 11.59 3.28
C ALA A 215 -13.35 12.08 4.67
N LEU A 216 -13.18 11.26 5.70
CA LEU A 216 -13.54 11.61 7.08
C LEU A 216 -12.63 12.68 7.70
N PHE A 217 -11.42 12.84 7.19
CA PHE A 217 -10.37 13.66 7.78
C PHE A 217 -10.04 14.91 6.95
N GLU A 218 -10.63 15.10 5.76
CA GLU A 218 -10.36 16.24 4.86
C GLU A 218 -10.26 17.60 5.58
N PRO A 219 -11.13 17.97 6.54
CA PRO A 219 -11.01 19.24 7.27
C PRO A 219 -9.73 19.39 8.13
N LEU A 220 -9.06 18.28 8.45
CA LEU A 220 -7.80 18.25 9.20
C LEU A 220 -6.56 18.17 8.30
N LEU A 221 -6.73 17.87 7.01
CA LEU A 221 -5.62 17.67 6.08
C LEU A 221 -5.08 19.00 5.56
N SER A 222 -3.78 19.04 5.28
CA SER A 222 -3.15 20.22 4.69
C SER A 222 -3.65 20.47 3.28
N THR A 223 -3.93 21.73 2.96
CA THR A 223 -4.28 22.19 1.60
C THR A 223 -3.06 22.32 0.66
N ASN A 224 -1.84 22.13 1.16
CA ASN A 224 -0.59 22.18 0.37
C ASN A 224 -0.28 20.86 -0.35
N THR A 225 -1.32 20.13 -0.75
CA THR A 225 -1.23 18.86 -1.46
C THR A 225 -2.18 18.88 -2.65
N SER A 226 -1.77 18.25 -3.76
CA SER A 226 -2.65 18.04 -4.91
C SER A 226 -2.30 16.74 -5.64
N HIS A 227 -3.20 16.29 -6.50
CA HIS A 227 -3.11 14.97 -7.12
C HIS A 227 -3.33 15.04 -8.64
N VAL A 228 -2.38 14.50 -9.40
CA VAL A 228 -2.50 14.27 -10.85
C VAL A 228 -2.90 12.83 -11.15
N SER A 229 -3.29 12.54 -12.38
CA SER A 229 -3.67 11.18 -12.80
C SER A 229 -2.56 10.15 -12.57
N PRO A 230 -2.89 8.90 -12.19
CA PRO A 230 -1.91 7.83 -12.13
C PRO A 230 -1.50 7.36 -13.54
N CYS A 231 -0.32 6.74 -13.63
CA CYS A 231 0.05 5.98 -14.82
C CYS A 231 -0.61 4.60 -14.78
N TYR A 232 -1.82 4.51 -15.29
CA TYR A 232 -2.63 3.31 -15.30
C TYR A 232 -3.16 3.01 -16.71
N ALA A 233 -2.37 2.31 -17.53
CA ALA A 233 -2.64 2.12 -18.95
C ALA A 233 -4.00 1.45 -19.26
N TYR A 234 -4.42 0.45 -18.46
CA TYR A 234 -5.69 -0.24 -18.70
C TYR A 234 -6.89 0.71 -18.70
N ARG A 235 -6.91 1.76 -17.86
CA ARG A 235 -7.99 2.76 -17.84
C ARG A 235 -7.61 4.07 -18.52
N GLY A 236 -6.32 4.39 -18.57
CA GLY A 236 -5.80 5.67 -19.00
C GLY A 236 -5.61 5.82 -20.50
N PHE A 237 -5.50 4.73 -21.27
CA PHE A 237 -5.40 4.81 -22.73
C PHE A 237 -6.70 5.32 -23.36
N ALA A 238 -6.60 6.42 -24.09
CA ALA A 238 -7.63 6.84 -25.03
C ALA A 238 -7.66 5.91 -26.26
N PHE A 239 -8.72 5.98 -27.06
CA PHE A 239 -8.92 5.10 -28.23
C PHE A 239 -7.73 5.07 -29.21
N LEU A 240 -7.05 6.21 -29.39
CA LEU A 240 -5.89 6.35 -30.29
C LEU A 240 -4.55 6.41 -29.54
N ASP A 241 -4.53 6.15 -28.24
CA ASP A 241 -3.28 6.18 -27.49
C ASP A 241 -2.39 5.00 -27.84
N HIS A 242 -1.10 5.30 -27.93
CA HIS A 242 -0.03 4.34 -27.73
C HIS A 242 0.82 4.80 -26.52
N GLU A 243 1.69 3.97 -25.99
CA GLU A 243 2.48 4.26 -24.78
C GLU A 243 3.10 5.67 -24.77
N LYS A 244 3.76 6.08 -25.88
CA LYS A 244 4.38 7.41 -25.98
C LYS A 244 3.39 8.58 -25.92
N SER A 245 2.19 8.48 -26.50
CA SER A 245 1.20 9.57 -26.45
C SER A 245 0.58 9.65 -25.06
N TYR A 246 0.35 8.49 -24.43
CA TYR A 246 -0.12 8.42 -23.05
C TYR A 246 0.86 9.08 -22.08
N ILE A 247 2.15 8.74 -22.18
CA ILE A 247 3.21 9.34 -21.34
C ILE A 247 3.27 10.85 -21.54
N ARG A 248 3.23 11.34 -22.80
CA ARG A 248 3.23 12.78 -23.09
C ARG A 248 2.05 13.51 -22.45
N ARG A 249 0.88 12.87 -22.38
CA ARG A 249 -0.31 13.46 -21.78
C ARG A 249 -0.18 13.56 -20.26
N LEU A 250 0.34 12.52 -19.60
CA LEU A 250 0.65 12.57 -18.17
C LEU A 250 1.77 13.59 -17.84
N GLU A 251 2.79 13.68 -18.70
CA GLU A 251 3.85 14.71 -18.59
C GLU A 251 3.26 16.13 -18.69
N ALA A 252 2.39 16.35 -19.67
CA ALA A 252 1.71 17.63 -19.87
C ALA A 252 0.76 17.99 -18.72
N GLU A 253 0.06 17.00 -18.16
CA GLU A 253 -0.80 17.17 -16.98
C GLU A 253 0.02 17.59 -15.76
N LEU A 254 1.14 16.91 -15.49
CA LEU A 254 2.02 17.30 -14.39
C LEU A 254 2.58 18.71 -14.60
N GLU A 255 3.06 19.03 -15.82
CA GLU A 255 3.54 20.36 -16.16
C GLU A 255 2.45 21.44 -15.96
N ALA A 256 1.19 21.15 -16.32
CA ALA A 256 0.08 22.06 -16.08
C ALA A 256 -0.19 22.27 -14.58
N GLU A 257 -0.07 21.21 -13.77
CA GLU A 257 -0.26 21.28 -12.33
C GLU A 257 0.83 22.14 -11.65
N PHE A 258 2.09 21.97 -12.05
CA PHE A 258 3.19 22.84 -11.61
C PHE A 258 2.88 24.32 -11.90
N ARG A 259 2.35 24.63 -13.10
CA ARG A 259 1.97 26.01 -13.47
C ARG A 259 0.80 26.53 -12.65
N ARG A 260 -0.21 25.69 -12.39
CA ARG A 260 -1.38 26.06 -11.58
C ARG A 260 -1.01 26.44 -10.16
N ILE A 261 -0.10 25.69 -9.54
CA ILE A 261 0.39 25.94 -8.18
C ILE A 261 1.41 27.10 -8.13
N GLY A 262 2.13 27.32 -9.23
CA GLY A 262 3.35 28.13 -9.27
C GLY A 262 4.57 27.23 -9.03
N PRO A 263 5.44 27.00 -10.03
CA PRO A 263 6.53 26.04 -9.92
C PRO A 263 7.48 26.26 -8.73
N GLN A 264 7.68 27.52 -8.34
CA GLN A 264 8.47 27.96 -7.18
C GLN A 264 7.85 27.59 -5.82
N ASN A 265 6.60 27.12 -5.79
CA ASN A 265 5.90 26.69 -4.59
C ASN A 265 5.92 25.17 -4.40
N VAL A 266 6.30 24.40 -5.44
CA VAL A 266 6.30 22.94 -5.39
C VAL A 266 7.60 22.43 -4.78
N ALA A 267 7.50 21.73 -3.65
CA ALA A 267 8.63 21.11 -2.98
C ALA A 267 9.02 19.78 -3.65
N ALA A 268 8.04 18.91 -3.91
CA ALA A 268 8.30 17.59 -4.46
C ALA A 268 7.10 16.98 -5.20
N PHE A 269 7.42 16.08 -6.13
CA PHE A 269 6.48 15.09 -6.64
C PHE A 269 6.70 13.75 -5.94
N VAL A 270 5.64 13.09 -5.48
CA VAL A 270 5.70 11.83 -4.72
C VAL A 270 4.91 10.73 -5.42
N ALA A 271 5.55 9.58 -5.62
CA ALA A 271 4.91 8.44 -6.27
C ALA A 271 5.53 7.09 -5.86
N GLU A 272 4.68 6.05 -5.79
CA GLU A 272 5.11 4.66 -5.76
C GLU A 272 5.54 4.21 -7.18
N PRO A 273 6.69 3.54 -7.37
CA PRO A 273 7.08 2.99 -8.67
C PRO A 273 6.07 1.99 -9.24
N VAL A 274 5.58 1.10 -8.38
CA VAL A 274 4.42 0.24 -8.62
C VAL A 274 3.41 0.53 -7.52
N VAL A 275 2.20 0.96 -7.90
CA VAL A 275 1.15 1.31 -6.93
C VAL A 275 0.68 0.07 -6.22
N GLY A 276 0.61 0.11 -4.89
CA GLY A 276 0.22 -1.05 -4.11
C GLY A 276 -1.28 -1.31 -4.05
N ALA A 277 -1.80 -1.50 -2.84
CA ALA A 277 -3.19 -1.85 -2.61
C ALA A 277 -4.20 -0.86 -3.18
N ALA A 278 -3.87 0.44 -3.23
CA ALA A 278 -4.81 1.50 -3.64
C ALA A 278 -5.23 1.45 -5.12
N LEU A 279 -4.42 0.83 -5.98
CA LEU A 279 -4.72 0.70 -7.41
C LEU A 279 -4.48 -0.73 -7.92
N GLY A 280 -4.16 -1.69 -7.04
CA GLY A 280 -4.01 -3.09 -7.39
C GLY A 280 -2.75 -3.39 -8.20
N CYS A 281 -1.57 -3.14 -7.62
CA CYS A 281 -0.27 -3.56 -8.19
C CYS A 281 0.02 -2.98 -9.58
N VAL A 282 -0.35 -1.72 -9.86
CA VAL A 282 -0.15 -1.11 -11.18
C VAL A 282 1.32 -0.72 -11.39
N PRO A 283 2.05 -1.35 -12.33
CA PRO A 283 3.35 -0.85 -12.76
C PRO A 283 3.17 0.36 -13.68
N SER A 284 4.12 1.30 -13.66
CA SER A 284 4.16 2.38 -14.64
C SER A 284 4.55 1.86 -16.03
N VAL A 285 4.03 2.51 -17.08
CA VAL A 285 4.50 2.28 -18.45
C VAL A 285 5.97 2.71 -18.59
N PRO A 286 6.84 1.93 -19.28
CA PRO A 286 8.23 2.30 -19.49
C PRO A 286 8.40 3.73 -20.05
N GLY A 287 9.29 4.52 -19.45
CA GLY A 287 9.53 5.92 -19.81
C GLY A 287 8.62 6.94 -19.11
N TYR A 288 7.61 6.51 -18.35
CA TYR A 288 6.80 7.41 -17.52
C TYR A 288 7.66 8.16 -16.49
N PHE A 289 8.46 7.46 -15.69
CA PHE A 289 9.27 8.10 -14.65
C PHE A 289 10.38 8.99 -15.21
N GLU A 290 10.90 8.69 -16.40
CA GLU A 290 11.81 9.60 -17.12
C GLU A 290 11.12 10.93 -17.45
N ALA A 291 9.85 10.88 -17.87
CA ALA A 291 9.05 12.08 -18.11
C ALA A 291 8.80 12.88 -16.83
N ILE A 292 8.41 12.20 -15.75
CA ILE A 292 8.22 12.84 -14.44
C ILE A 292 9.51 13.49 -13.93
N ARG A 293 10.64 12.79 -14.03
CA ARG A 293 11.97 13.30 -13.65
C ARG A 293 12.30 14.59 -14.40
N ARG A 294 12.10 14.61 -15.73
CA ARG A 294 12.32 15.82 -16.55
C ARG A 294 11.49 17.01 -16.06
N VAL A 295 10.21 16.80 -15.72
CA VAL A 295 9.36 17.87 -15.19
C VAL A 295 9.85 18.35 -13.82
N CYS A 296 10.17 17.43 -12.91
CA CYS A 296 10.70 17.77 -11.59
C CYS A 296 12.02 18.56 -11.68
N ASP A 297 12.94 18.13 -12.54
CA ASP A 297 14.22 18.82 -12.79
C ASP A 297 14.02 20.22 -13.34
N ARG A 298 13.14 20.37 -14.35
CA ARG A 298 12.86 21.66 -14.99
C ARG A 298 12.37 22.70 -13.97
N HIS A 299 11.55 22.27 -13.01
CA HIS A 299 10.94 23.16 -12.01
C HIS A 299 11.68 23.18 -10.68
N GLY A 300 12.80 22.45 -10.56
CA GLY A 300 13.62 22.39 -9.34
C GLY A 300 12.96 21.67 -8.15
N ALA A 301 11.89 20.89 -8.39
CA ALA A 301 11.26 20.07 -7.37
C ALA A 301 12.02 18.74 -7.16
N LEU A 302 11.88 18.16 -5.96
CA LEU A 302 12.43 16.84 -5.68
C LEU A 302 11.51 15.73 -6.19
N LEU A 303 12.09 14.60 -6.57
CA LEU A 303 11.37 13.36 -6.81
C LEU A 303 11.48 12.46 -5.58
N ILE A 304 10.35 12.13 -4.96
CA ILE A 304 10.27 11.19 -3.85
C ILE A 304 9.62 9.90 -4.34
N MET A 305 10.32 8.78 -4.22
CA MET A 305 9.75 7.47 -4.53
C MET A 305 9.36 6.72 -3.27
N ASP A 306 8.08 6.35 -3.20
CA ASP A 306 7.54 5.51 -2.15
C ASP A 306 7.71 4.03 -2.52
N GLU A 307 8.74 3.41 -1.97
CA GLU A 307 9.06 2.00 -2.17
C GLU A 307 8.67 1.15 -0.95
N ILE A 308 7.77 1.64 -0.10
CA ILE A 308 7.34 0.92 1.11
C ILE A 308 6.72 -0.43 0.78
N MET A 309 5.98 -0.54 -0.33
CA MET A 309 5.35 -1.81 -0.76
C MET A 309 6.07 -2.47 -1.94
N SER A 310 6.46 -1.70 -2.94
CA SER A 310 7.00 -2.21 -4.20
C SER A 310 8.51 -2.46 -4.18
N GLY A 311 9.23 -1.86 -3.23
CA GLY A 311 10.68 -1.98 -3.14
C GLY A 311 11.18 -3.23 -2.45
N ILE A 312 12.47 -3.20 -2.13
CA ILE A 312 13.16 -4.24 -1.35
C ILE A 312 12.91 -5.63 -1.95
N GLY A 313 13.09 -5.74 -3.27
CA GLY A 313 13.00 -6.98 -4.02
C GLY A 313 11.59 -7.41 -4.43
N ARG A 314 10.51 -6.81 -3.92
CA ARG A 314 9.11 -7.27 -4.14
C ARG A 314 8.73 -7.36 -5.62
N VAL A 315 9.06 -6.33 -6.39
CA VAL A 315 8.78 -6.30 -7.84
C VAL A 315 9.80 -7.10 -8.66
N GLY A 316 10.82 -7.67 -8.03
CA GLY A 316 11.88 -8.40 -8.72
C GLY A 316 12.54 -7.56 -9.81
N PRO A 317 13.18 -6.42 -9.48
CA PRO A 317 13.79 -5.56 -10.49
C PRO A 317 14.78 -6.36 -11.35
N ARG A 318 14.78 -6.10 -12.65
CA ARG A 318 15.64 -6.82 -13.61
C ARG A 318 17.07 -6.31 -13.58
N PRO A 319 18.08 -7.19 -13.60
CA PRO A 319 19.47 -6.79 -13.71
C PRO A 319 19.72 -5.93 -14.96
N SER A 320 20.61 -4.96 -14.82
CA SER A 320 21.15 -4.16 -15.92
C SER A 320 22.67 -4.06 -15.78
N GLU A 321 23.34 -3.52 -16.79
CA GLU A 321 24.78 -3.22 -16.71
C GLU A 321 25.12 -2.34 -15.50
N HIS A 322 24.26 -1.37 -15.17
CA HIS A 322 24.47 -0.43 -14.07
C HIS A 322 24.06 -1.00 -12.71
N TYR A 323 23.12 -1.94 -12.69
CA TYR A 323 22.62 -2.59 -11.47
C TYR A 323 22.58 -4.11 -11.71
N PRO A 324 23.70 -4.84 -11.53
CA PRO A 324 23.75 -6.28 -11.77
C PRO A 324 22.97 -7.09 -10.71
N LYS A 325 22.80 -6.54 -9.50
CA LYS A 325 22.05 -7.12 -8.39
C LYS A 325 21.06 -6.09 -7.83
N PRO A 326 20.03 -5.70 -8.61
CA PRO A 326 19.11 -4.65 -8.20
C PRO A 326 18.22 -5.14 -7.05
N LEU A 327 17.91 -4.23 -6.14
CA LEU A 327 17.04 -4.44 -4.99
C LEU A 327 15.83 -3.50 -5.01
N HIS A 328 16.00 -2.28 -5.52
CA HIS A 328 14.98 -1.24 -5.51
C HIS A 328 14.19 -1.22 -6.82
N ALA A 329 12.90 -0.92 -6.76
CA ALA A 329 12.03 -0.88 -7.94
C ALA A 329 12.52 0.16 -8.96
N TRP A 330 13.07 1.29 -8.50
CA TRP A 330 13.63 2.32 -9.36
C TRP A 330 14.85 1.88 -10.19
N GLN A 331 15.50 0.79 -9.80
CA GLN A 331 16.62 0.18 -10.53
C GLN A 331 16.16 -0.70 -11.70
N ASP A 332 14.87 -1.05 -11.79
CA ASP A 332 14.35 -1.79 -12.94
C ASP A 332 14.48 -0.92 -14.21
N PRO A 333 14.92 -1.47 -15.35
CA PRO A 333 14.97 -0.75 -16.61
C PRO A 333 13.64 -0.11 -17.07
N SER A 334 12.48 -0.61 -16.61
CA SER A 334 11.19 0.02 -16.91
C SER A 334 10.97 1.34 -16.16
N VAL A 335 11.62 1.52 -15.00
CA VAL A 335 11.56 2.75 -14.19
C VAL A 335 12.79 3.62 -14.48
N GLY A 336 13.99 3.07 -14.32
CA GLY A 336 15.26 3.64 -14.81
C GLY A 336 15.70 4.97 -14.17
N VAL A 337 15.04 5.44 -13.11
CA VAL A 337 15.22 6.79 -12.56
C VAL A 337 15.48 6.73 -11.07
N ALA A 338 16.67 7.18 -10.64
CA ALA A 338 16.95 7.35 -9.22
C ALA A 338 16.18 8.56 -8.64
N PRO A 339 15.53 8.40 -7.48
CA PRO A 339 14.84 9.51 -6.81
C PRO A 339 15.81 10.42 -6.04
N ASP A 340 15.34 11.59 -5.60
CA ASP A 340 16.09 12.44 -4.67
C ASP A 340 16.00 11.91 -3.23
N ILE A 341 14.82 11.41 -2.86
CA ILE A 341 14.52 10.78 -1.57
C ILE A 341 13.71 9.51 -1.85
N MET A 342 13.96 8.43 -1.13
CA MET A 342 13.10 7.24 -1.19
C MET A 342 12.70 6.74 0.19
N THR A 343 11.51 6.17 0.29
CA THR A 343 11.02 5.54 1.51
C THR A 343 10.86 4.04 1.32
N MET A 344 11.05 3.28 2.39
CA MET A 344 10.95 1.83 2.40
C MET A 344 10.44 1.35 3.76
N GLY A 345 9.85 0.16 3.80
CA GLY A 345 9.28 -0.45 5.00
C GLY A 345 8.93 -1.90 4.70
N LYS A 346 7.89 -2.45 5.33
CA LYS A 346 7.33 -3.78 5.02
C LYS A 346 8.41 -4.85 4.85
N GLY A 347 8.75 -5.22 3.60
CA GLY A 347 9.80 -6.18 3.26
C GLY A 347 11.20 -5.82 3.78
N LEU A 348 11.45 -4.57 4.20
CA LEU A 348 12.65 -4.15 4.91
C LEU A 348 12.87 -4.98 6.19
N GLY A 349 11.83 -5.07 7.03
CA GLY A 349 11.85 -5.84 8.28
C GLY A 349 11.17 -7.20 8.19
N GLY A 350 10.51 -7.51 7.08
CA GLY A 350 9.84 -8.79 6.83
C GLY A 350 8.73 -9.14 7.81
N GLY A 351 8.23 -8.17 8.59
CA GLY A 351 7.24 -8.39 9.66
C GLY A 351 7.81 -8.91 10.98
N TYR A 352 9.14 -9.09 11.09
CA TYR A 352 9.78 -9.56 12.33
C TYR A 352 9.90 -8.48 13.39
N MET A 353 10.11 -7.22 12.97
CA MET A 353 10.08 -6.03 13.82
C MET A 353 9.51 -4.85 13.02
N PRO A 354 8.79 -3.90 13.66
CA PRO A 354 8.35 -2.67 13.01
C PRO A 354 9.55 -1.82 12.61
N ILE A 355 9.71 -1.58 11.30
CA ILE A 355 10.77 -0.72 10.77
C ILE A 355 10.42 -0.19 9.38
N ALA A 356 10.82 1.05 9.15
CA ALA A 356 10.85 1.75 7.90
C ALA A 356 12.14 2.57 7.79
N ALA A 357 12.45 3.02 6.59
CA ALA A 357 13.57 3.92 6.36
C ALA A 357 13.24 4.99 5.31
N MET A 358 13.91 6.13 5.43
CA MET A 358 14.04 7.13 4.39
C MET A 358 15.52 7.19 3.98
N LEU A 359 15.81 7.08 2.68
CA LEU A 359 17.13 7.35 2.12
C LEU A 359 17.10 8.68 1.37
N ALA A 360 18.17 9.46 1.47
CA ALA A 360 18.33 10.71 0.73
C ALA A 360 19.65 10.72 -0.04
N ASN A 361 19.63 11.31 -1.24
CA ASN A 361 20.79 11.39 -2.12
C ASN A 361 21.81 12.46 -1.67
N HIS A 362 22.96 12.47 -2.34
CA HIS A 362 24.04 13.43 -2.04
C HIS A 362 23.58 14.88 -2.17
N LYS A 363 22.79 15.23 -3.20
CA LYS A 363 22.27 16.59 -3.41
C LYS A 363 21.49 17.10 -2.21
N VAL A 364 20.60 16.27 -1.64
CA VAL A 364 19.80 16.62 -0.47
C VAL A 364 20.69 16.75 0.77
N ILE A 365 21.54 15.75 1.01
CA ILE A 365 22.41 15.72 2.19
C ILE A 365 23.45 16.84 2.19
N ASP A 366 24.00 17.20 1.03
CA ASP A 366 24.99 18.27 0.91
C ASP A 366 24.38 19.65 1.14
N ALA A 367 23.11 19.86 0.79
CA ALA A 367 22.39 21.09 1.13
C ALA A 367 22.24 21.22 2.65
N LEU A 368 21.77 20.17 3.34
CA LEU A 368 21.67 20.17 4.80
C LEU A 368 23.02 20.34 5.47
N ARG A 369 24.08 19.70 4.95
CA ARG A 369 25.45 19.84 5.49
C ARG A 369 25.96 21.28 5.40
N LYS A 370 25.62 22.02 4.33
CA LYS A 370 26.01 23.42 4.15
C LYS A 370 25.10 24.40 4.92
N GLY A 371 23.87 24.00 5.21
CA GLY A 371 22.91 24.74 6.02
C GLY A 371 23.10 24.49 7.51
N ALA A 372 22.12 23.86 8.16
CA ALA A 372 22.11 23.66 9.60
C ALA A 372 23.05 22.54 10.08
N GLY A 373 23.51 21.67 9.18
CA GLY A 373 24.34 20.50 9.51
C GLY A 373 23.56 19.35 10.17
N ALA A 374 22.24 19.44 10.26
CA ALA A 374 21.39 18.45 10.92
C ALA A 374 20.01 18.36 10.24
N PHE A 375 19.37 17.18 10.32
CA PHE A 375 17.97 17.03 9.93
C PHE A 375 17.07 17.36 11.12
N SER A 376 16.15 18.33 10.98
CA SER A 376 15.27 18.80 12.06
C SER A 376 14.05 17.88 12.24
N HIS A 377 14.34 16.64 12.61
CA HIS A 377 13.35 15.61 12.90
C HIS A 377 13.97 14.54 13.80
N GLY A 378 13.19 14.04 14.75
CA GLY A 378 13.57 12.94 15.61
C GLY A 378 12.34 12.23 16.16
N GLN A 379 12.48 10.95 16.45
CA GLN A 379 11.46 10.11 17.10
C GLN A 379 12.11 9.29 18.20
N THR A 380 11.36 8.97 19.26
CA THR A 380 11.88 8.19 20.39
C THR A 380 12.51 6.86 19.93
N TYR A 381 11.84 6.13 19.03
CA TYR A 381 12.32 4.83 18.52
C TYR A 381 13.13 4.93 17.22
N GLN A 382 13.59 6.13 16.85
CA GLN A 382 14.47 6.29 15.70
C GLN A 382 15.74 5.43 15.86
N GLY A 383 16.01 4.58 14.87
CA GLY A 383 17.17 3.69 14.89
C GLY A 383 17.10 2.58 15.95
N HIS A 384 15.89 2.12 16.32
CA HIS A 384 15.71 1.09 17.34
C HIS A 384 16.60 -0.16 17.08
N PRO A 385 17.51 -0.56 18.00
CA PRO A 385 18.54 -1.55 17.72
C PRO A 385 17.98 -2.92 17.29
N LEU A 386 16.97 -3.43 18.00
CA LEU A 386 16.30 -4.70 17.64
C LEU A 386 15.66 -4.67 16.25
N ALA A 387 15.03 -3.56 15.89
CA ALA A 387 14.39 -3.40 14.59
C ALA A 387 15.43 -3.32 13.46
N CYS A 388 16.52 -2.56 13.69
CA CYS A 388 17.62 -2.47 12.73
C CYS A 388 18.33 -3.83 12.56
N ARG A 389 18.55 -4.57 13.64
CA ARG A 389 19.16 -5.91 13.58
C ARG A 389 18.26 -6.90 12.83
N ALA A 390 16.96 -6.89 13.10
CA ALA A 390 16.00 -7.74 12.39
C ALA A 390 16.02 -7.45 10.89
N ALA A 391 15.91 -6.18 10.50
CA ALA A 391 15.97 -5.77 9.10
C ALA A 391 17.31 -6.13 8.45
N LEU A 392 18.44 -5.92 9.14
CA LEU A 392 19.75 -6.30 8.64
C LEU A 392 19.81 -7.79 8.29
N GLU A 393 19.29 -8.66 9.17
CA GLU A 393 19.30 -10.10 8.90
C GLU A 393 18.31 -10.48 7.78
N VAL A 394 17.13 -9.84 7.71
CA VAL A 394 16.19 -10.03 6.60
C VAL A 394 16.86 -9.66 5.26
N GLN A 395 17.53 -8.51 5.19
CA GLN A 395 18.20 -8.06 3.97
C GLN A 395 19.40 -8.94 3.60
N ARG A 396 20.13 -9.46 4.60
CA ARG A 396 21.20 -10.45 4.37
C ARG A 396 20.63 -11.74 3.79
N ILE A 397 19.54 -12.28 4.34
CA ILE A 397 18.86 -13.47 3.78
C ILE A 397 18.45 -13.23 2.33
N ILE A 398 17.79 -12.10 2.05
CA ILE A 398 17.36 -11.75 0.67
C ILE A 398 18.54 -11.76 -0.31
N ARG A 399 19.69 -11.22 0.11
CA ARG A 399 20.92 -11.15 -0.69
C ARG A 399 21.60 -12.52 -0.81
N ASP A 400 21.86 -13.18 0.30
CA ASP A 400 22.68 -14.39 0.40
C ASP A 400 21.97 -15.57 -0.27
N ASP A 401 20.64 -15.67 -0.11
CA ASP A 401 19.82 -16.73 -0.68
C ASP A 401 19.30 -16.36 -2.09
N ASN A 402 19.75 -15.22 -2.64
CA ASN A 402 19.41 -14.72 -3.97
C ASN A 402 17.89 -14.63 -4.23
N LEU A 403 17.14 -14.19 -3.22
CA LEU A 403 15.67 -14.23 -3.25
C LEU A 403 15.06 -13.32 -4.30
N VAL A 404 15.71 -12.21 -4.68
CA VAL A 404 15.22 -11.35 -5.77
C VAL A 404 15.21 -12.10 -7.11
N ALA A 405 16.14 -13.03 -7.33
CA ALA A 405 16.10 -13.90 -8.50
C ALA A 405 14.94 -14.89 -8.45
N ASN A 406 14.63 -15.43 -7.25
CA ASN A 406 13.44 -16.26 -7.07
C ASN A 406 12.16 -15.45 -7.32
N VAL A 407 12.06 -14.22 -6.81
CA VAL A 407 10.94 -13.32 -7.07
C VAL A 407 10.71 -13.13 -8.57
N ARG A 408 11.77 -12.92 -9.36
CA ARG A 408 11.65 -12.83 -10.83
C ARG A 408 11.17 -14.13 -11.45
N LYS A 409 11.78 -15.26 -11.08
CA LYS A 409 11.44 -16.59 -11.63
C LYS A 409 9.98 -16.94 -11.34
N GLN A 410 9.59 -16.87 -10.08
CA GLN A 410 8.26 -17.23 -9.61
C GLN A 410 7.22 -16.19 -10.02
N GLY A 411 7.59 -14.91 -10.11
CA GLY A 411 6.74 -13.86 -10.65
C GLY A 411 6.37 -14.08 -12.12
N ALA A 412 7.32 -14.52 -12.96
CA ALA A 412 7.04 -14.86 -14.34
C ALA A 412 6.10 -16.08 -14.47
N LEU A 413 6.27 -17.08 -13.58
CA LEU A 413 5.36 -18.22 -13.52
C LEU A 413 3.95 -17.79 -13.07
N LEU A 414 3.87 -16.98 -12.02
CA LEU A 414 2.62 -16.44 -11.49
C LEU A 414 1.86 -15.65 -12.56
N GLU A 415 2.54 -14.74 -13.27
CA GLU A 415 1.98 -14.01 -14.40
C GLU A 415 1.36 -14.95 -15.45
N LYS A 416 2.17 -15.91 -15.91
CA LYS A 416 1.78 -16.84 -16.96
C LYS A 416 0.52 -17.61 -16.56
N LEU A 417 0.52 -18.23 -15.38
CA LEU A 417 -0.58 -19.07 -14.92
C LEU A 417 -1.84 -18.24 -14.63
N LEU A 418 -1.72 -17.05 -14.03
CA LEU A 418 -2.87 -16.16 -13.81
C LEU A 418 -3.54 -15.81 -15.13
N LYS A 419 -2.75 -15.40 -16.14
CA LYS A 419 -3.29 -15.07 -17.47
C LYS A 419 -3.92 -16.29 -18.14
N GLU A 420 -3.26 -17.44 -18.12
CA GLU A 420 -3.80 -18.68 -18.68
C GLU A 420 -5.15 -19.07 -18.08
N LYS A 421 -5.33 -18.92 -16.76
CA LYS A 421 -6.56 -19.36 -16.07
C LYS A 421 -7.67 -18.32 -16.03
N LEU A 422 -7.33 -17.03 -15.98
CA LEU A 422 -8.30 -15.97 -15.67
C LEU A 422 -8.51 -14.96 -16.79
N SER A 423 -7.63 -14.84 -17.80
CA SER A 423 -7.78 -13.82 -18.84
C SER A 423 -9.05 -13.97 -19.69
N LEU A 424 -9.63 -15.18 -19.77
CA LEU A 424 -10.90 -15.42 -20.48
C LEU A 424 -12.13 -15.29 -19.57
N HIS A 425 -11.95 -15.16 -18.26
CA HIS A 425 -13.06 -15.03 -17.33
C HIS A 425 -13.86 -13.73 -17.61
N PRO A 426 -15.20 -13.78 -17.76
CA PRO A 426 -15.97 -12.61 -18.19
C PRO A 426 -15.91 -11.44 -17.20
N ALA A 427 -15.73 -11.73 -15.90
CA ALA A 427 -15.60 -10.72 -14.86
C ALA A 427 -14.16 -10.19 -14.67
N VAL A 428 -13.15 -10.80 -15.28
CA VAL A 428 -11.74 -10.38 -15.09
C VAL A 428 -11.37 -9.40 -16.19
N GLY A 429 -11.23 -8.13 -15.80
CA GLY A 429 -10.91 -7.04 -16.71
C GLY A 429 -9.41 -6.92 -16.98
N ASP A 430 -8.60 -6.99 -15.92
CA ASP A 430 -7.16 -6.80 -16.02
C ASP A 430 -6.40 -7.67 -15.01
N ILE A 431 -5.24 -8.19 -15.42
CA ILE A 431 -4.29 -8.94 -14.59
C ILE A 431 -2.93 -8.30 -14.80
N ARG A 432 -2.42 -7.67 -13.74
CA ARG A 432 -1.26 -6.78 -13.82
C ARG A 432 -0.37 -6.92 -12.59
N GLY A 433 0.91 -6.60 -12.76
CA GLY A 433 1.86 -6.73 -11.67
C GLY A 433 3.29 -6.85 -12.18
N GLN A 434 4.20 -7.04 -11.24
CA GLN A 434 5.60 -7.34 -11.52
C GLN A 434 6.18 -8.16 -10.35
N GLY A 435 7.07 -9.12 -10.64
CA GLY A 435 7.68 -9.97 -9.61
C GLY A 435 6.62 -10.75 -8.85
N LEU A 436 6.66 -10.73 -7.51
CA LEU A 436 5.64 -11.35 -6.67
C LEU A 436 4.68 -10.28 -6.14
N PHE A 437 4.14 -9.43 -7.02
CA PHE A 437 3.21 -8.37 -6.69
C PHE A 437 2.16 -8.17 -7.78
N TRP A 438 0.99 -8.80 -7.62
CA TRP A 438 -0.01 -8.93 -8.67
C TRP A 438 -1.39 -8.49 -8.21
N GLY A 439 -2.13 -7.86 -9.12
CA GLY A 439 -3.51 -7.43 -8.96
C GLY A 439 -4.40 -8.06 -10.03
N ILE A 440 -5.61 -8.44 -9.64
CA ILE A 440 -6.66 -8.93 -10.53
C ILE A 440 -7.87 -8.02 -10.34
N GLU A 441 -8.23 -7.29 -11.40
CA GLU A 441 -9.33 -6.33 -11.38
C GLU A 441 -10.59 -6.88 -12.02
N PHE A 442 -11.72 -6.59 -11.38
CA PHE A 442 -13.02 -7.10 -11.76
C PHE A 442 -13.89 -6.04 -12.43
N VAL A 443 -14.60 -6.45 -13.49
CA VAL A 443 -15.50 -5.60 -14.28
C VAL A 443 -16.78 -6.35 -14.64
N THR A 444 -17.87 -5.61 -14.79
CA THR A 444 -19.15 -6.15 -15.28
C THR A 444 -19.15 -6.38 -16.79
N ASP A 445 -18.31 -5.63 -17.51
CA ASP A 445 -18.13 -5.72 -18.96
C ASP A 445 -16.69 -5.36 -19.34
N LYS A 446 -16.01 -6.25 -20.09
CA LYS A 446 -14.59 -6.12 -20.45
C LYS A 446 -14.33 -5.09 -21.54
N THR A 447 -15.31 -4.80 -22.39
CA THR A 447 -15.17 -3.86 -23.51
C THR A 447 -15.21 -2.44 -23.00
N THR A 448 -16.22 -2.14 -22.19
CA THR A 448 -16.46 -0.83 -21.56
C THR A 448 -15.64 -0.62 -20.29
N LYS A 449 -15.11 -1.71 -19.70
CA LYS A 449 -14.38 -1.72 -18.42
C LYS A 449 -15.23 -1.21 -17.25
N ALA A 450 -16.56 -1.35 -17.37
CA ALA A 450 -17.52 -0.93 -16.37
C ALA A 450 -17.25 -1.65 -15.03
N PRO A 451 -17.11 -0.94 -13.90
CA PRO A 451 -16.93 -1.58 -12.61
C PRO A 451 -18.23 -2.27 -12.14
N PHE A 452 -18.13 -3.07 -11.10
CA PHE A 452 -19.29 -3.49 -10.30
C PHE A 452 -19.80 -2.34 -9.43
N ASP A 453 -21.03 -2.43 -8.94
CA ASP A 453 -21.54 -1.47 -7.96
C ASP A 453 -20.74 -1.62 -6.64
N PRO A 454 -20.19 -0.53 -6.07
CA PRO A 454 -19.41 -0.59 -4.83
C PRO A 454 -20.13 -1.27 -3.64
N HIS A 455 -21.47 -1.23 -3.61
CA HIS A 455 -22.26 -1.92 -2.58
C HIS A 455 -22.17 -3.45 -2.66
N GLU A 456 -21.75 -3.99 -3.81
CA GLU A 456 -21.58 -5.43 -3.99
C GLU A 456 -20.30 -5.96 -3.32
N ALA A 457 -19.34 -5.09 -3.00
CA ALA A 457 -18.10 -5.39 -2.29
C ALA A 457 -17.39 -6.64 -2.84
N VAL A 458 -17.20 -6.70 -4.17
CA VAL A 458 -16.69 -7.89 -4.86
C VAL A 458 -15.35 -8.32 -4.31
N ALA A 459 -14.41 -7.40 -4.09
CA ALA A 459 -13.10 -7.74 -3.56
C ALA A 459 -13.16 -8.36 -2.15
N MET A 460 -13.96 -7.79 -1.25
CA MET A 460 -14.14 -8.33 0.10
C MET A 460 -14.84 -9.69 0.08
N GLY A 461 -15.88 -9.85 -0.73
CA GLY A 461 -16.56 -11.13 -0.86
C GLY A 461 -15.66 -12.23 -1.42
N MET A 462 -14.72 -11.90 -2.32
CA MET A 462 -13.68 -12.83 -2.79
C MET A 462 -12.74 -13.26 -1.64
N HIS A 463 -12.31 -12.31 -0.81
CA HIS A 463 -11.50 -12.61 0.36
C HIS A 463 -12.25 -13.53 1.33
N GLU A 464 -13.49 -13.20 1.67
CA GLU A 464 -14.33 -13.98 2.58
C GLU A 464 -14.57 -15.40 2.07
N LEU A 465 -14.79 -15.59 0.76
CA LEU A 465 -14.90 -16.91 0.16
C LEU A 465 -13.57 -17.67 0.20
N GLY A 466 -12.45 -17.00 -0.11
CA GLY A 466 -11.11 -17.60 -0.05
C GLY A 466 -10.74 -18.09 1.35
N MET A 467 -11.21 -17.40 2.39
CA MET A 467 -10.99 -17.78 3.78
C MET A 467 -11.84 -18.98 4.24
N GLN A 468 -12.71 -19.56 3.40
CA GLN A 468 -13.55 -20.72 3.73
C GLN A 468 -12.94 -22.03 3.21
N GLU A 469 -13.33 -23.16 3.80
CA GLU A 469 -13.05 -24.46 3.21
C GLU A 469 -13.82 -24.64 1.88
N PRO A 470 -13.23 -25.30 0.88
CA PRO A 470 -11.92 -25.95 0.89
C PRO A 470 -10.74 -25.03 0.51
N TYR A 471 -10.97 -23.74 0.26
CA TYR A 471 -9.98 -22.82 -0.32
C TYR A 471 -8.84 -22.47 0.64
N ASN A 472 -9.16 -22.08 1.87
CA ASN A 472 -8.18 -21.79 2.92
C ASN A 472 -7.05 -20.84 2.48
N ILE A 473 -7.36 -19.79 1.73
CA ILE A 473 -6.38 -18.85 1.16
C ILE A 473 -6.74 -17.40 1.50
N SER A 474 -5.74 -16.60 1.88
CA SER A 474 -5.92 -15.16 1.99
C SER A 474 -5.78 -14.49 0.61
N LEU A 475 -6.74 -13.64 0.26
CA LEU A 475 -6.66 -12.75 -0.91
C LEU A 475 -6.76 -11.32 -0.40
N TYR A 476 -5.90 -10.38 -0.82
CA TYR A 476 -5.94 -9.04 -0.25
C TYR A 476 -6.96 -8.18 -1.01
N PRO A 477 -8.06 -7.75 -0.37
CA PRO A 477 -9.11 -7.00 -1.06
C PRO A 477 -8.76 -5.51 -1.16
N GLY A 478 -9.04 -4.92 -2.32
CA GLY A 478 -8.97 -3.48 -2.53
C GLY A 478 -10.13 -2.94 -3.37
N SER A 479 -10.43 -1.66 -3.18
CA SER A 479 -11.55 -0.96 -3.80
C SER A 479 -11.12 0.42 -4.32
N GLY A 480 -11.96 1.04 -5.15
CA GLY A 480 -11.76 2.42 -5.61
C GLY A 480 -10.77 2.57 -6.76
N THR A 481 -10.44 1.49 -7.48
CA THR A 481 -9.41 1.51 -8.53
C THR A 481 -9.76 2.36 -9.76
N VAL A 482 -11.04 2.67 -9.98
CA VAL A 482 -11.44 3.51 -11.12
C VAL A 482 -11.26 4.99 -10.83
N ASP A 483 -11.76 5.48 -9.69
CA ASP A 483 -11.93 6.91 -9.39
C ASP A 483 -11.78 7.22 -7.88
N GLY A 484 -11.25 6.27 -7.11
CA GLY A 484 -11.17 6.34 -5.65
C GLY A 484 -12.44 5.90 -4.92
N LYS A 485 -13.52 5.55 -5.64
CA LYS A 485 -14.81 5.11 -5.09
C LYS A 485 -15.27 3.78 -5.67
N SER A 486 -15.14 3.60 -6.98
CA SER A 486 -15.63 2.44 -7.74
C SER A 486 -14.50 1.54 -8.20
N GLY A 487 -14.82 0.27 -8.44
CA GLY A 487 -13.91 -0.76 -8.92
C GLY A 487 -13.33 -1.61 -7.80
N ASP A 488 -13.17 -2.89 -8.11
CA ASP A 488 -12.75 -3.94 -7.18
C ASP A 488 -11.56 -4.71 -7.73
N HIS A 489 -10.61 -5.03 -6.87
CA HIS A 489 -9.49 -5.88 -7.20
C HIS A 489 -9.02 -6.68 -5.99
N ILE A 490 -8.38 -7.82 -6.25
CA ILE A 490 -7.62 -8.56 -5.24
C ILE A 490 -6.14 -8.50 -5.55
N LEU A 491 -5.30 -8.54 -4.51
CA LEU A 491 -3.84 -8.62 -4.64
C LEU A 491 -3.31 -9.96 -4.16
N LEU A 492 -2.24 -10.38 -4.83
CA LEU A 492 -1.37 -11.49 -4.45
C LEU A 492 0.04 -10.93 -4.24
N ALA A 493 0.64 -11.28 -3.11
CA ALA A 493 1.97 -10.84 -2.73
C ALA A 493 2.72 -11.91 -1.90
N PRO A 494 2.88 -13.14 -2.43
CA PRO A 494 3.46 -14.26 -1.69
C PRO A 494 4.89 -13.98 -1.24
N ALA A 495 5.38 -14.74 -0.27
CA ALA A 495 6.75 -14.60 0.23
C ALA A 495 7.79 -14.79 -0.89
N TYR A 496 8.96 -14.16 -0.76
CA TYR A 496 10.07 -14.29 -1.73
C TYR A 496 10.66 -15.70 -1.76
N THR A 497 10.38 -16.48 -0.72
CA THR A 497 10.74 -17.89 -0.57
C THR A 497 9.74 -18.83 -1.25
N ALA A 498 8.65 -18.32 -1.84
CA ALA A 498 7.65 -19.15 -2.52
C ALA A 498 8.30 -20.07 -3.55
N SER A 499 7.92 -21.34 -3.49
CA SER A 499 8.29 -22.38 -4.44
C SER A 499 7.40 -22.34 -5.68
N GLU A 500 7.74 -23.15 -6.68
CA GLU A 500 6.88 -23.33 -7.85
C GLU A 500 5.52 -23.94 -7.47
N ASP A 501 5.49 -24.87 -6.51
CA ASP A 501 4.27 -25.50 -6.02
C ASP A 501 3.38 -24.50 -5.28
N ASP A 502 3.98 -23.60 -4.49
CA ASP A 502 3.24 -22.50 -3.86
C ASP A 502 2.57 -21.61 -4.91
N ILE A 503 3.28 -21.24 -5.98
CA ILE A 503 2.71 -20.42 -7.07
C ILE A 503 1.55 -21.16 -7.75
N ARG A 504 1.70 -22.45 -8.05
CA ARG A 504 0.62 -23.26 -8.65
C ARG A 504 -0.59 -23.33 -7.73
N HIS A 505 -0.38 -23.59 -6.45
CA HIS A 505 -1.45 -23.61 -5.45
C HIS A 505 -2.17 -22.26 -5.36
N ILE A 506 -1.43 -21.15 -5.26
CA ILE A 506 -2.01 -19.80 -5.22
C ILE A 506 -2.90 -19.56 -6.44
N VAL A 507 -2.40 -19.84 -7.65
CA VAL A 507 -3.13 -19.56 -8.88
C VAL A 507 -4.36 -20.45 -9.02
N ASP A 508 -4.21 -21.74 -8.75
CA ASP A 508 -5.31 -22.70 -8.88
C ASP A 508 -6.44 -22.39 -7.90
N THR A 509 -6.09 -22.14 -6.64
CA THR A 509 -7.07 -21.79 -5.60
C THR A 509 -7.71 -20.44 -5.88
N THR A 510 -6.93 -19.41 -6.27
CA THR A 510 -7.47 -18.09 -6.63
C THR A 510 -8.42 -18.19 -7.82
N ALA A 511 -8.06 -18.94 -8.87
CA ALA A 511 -8.91 -19.09 -10.04
C ALA A 511 -10.23 -19.80 -9.72
N HIS A 512 -10.17 -20.78 -8.80
CA HIS A 512 -11.36 -21.47 -8.31
C HIS A 512 -12.25 -20.54 -7.47
N VAL A 513 -11.69 -19.75 -6.55
CA VAL A 513 -12.43 -18.74 -5.78
C VAL A 513 -13.12 -17.74 -6.71
N VAL A 514 -12.39 -17.20 -7.70
CA VAL A 514 -12.95 -16.25 -8.67
C VAL A 514 -14.13 -16.85 -9.43
N SER A 515 -13.95 -18.04 -9.98
CA SER A 515 -15.00 -18.72 -10.76
C SER A 515 -16.23 -19.00 -9.90
N GLN A 516 -16.01 -19.54 -8.69
CA GLN A 516 -17.08 -19.90 -7.77
C GLN A 516 -17.86 -18.68 -7.28
N TYR A 517 -17.17 -17.60 -6.89
CA TYR A 517 -17.81 -16.38 -6.43
C TYR A 517 -18.77 -15.82 -7.48
N PHE A 518 -18.30 -15.68 -8.72
CA PHE A 518 -19.12 -15.11 -9.79
C PHE A 518 -20.25 -16.06 -10.22
N GLU A 519 -20.02 -17.37 -10.24
CA GLU A 519 -21.06 -18.36 -10.53
C GLU A 519 -22.18 -18.34 -9.47
N GLN A 520 -21.84 -18.30 -8.18
CA GLN A 520 -22.81 -18.25 -7.09
C GLN A 520 -23.63 -16.97 -7.09
N LYS A 521 -22.98 -15.83 -7.32
CA LYS A 521 -23.62 -14.51 -7.17
C LYS A 521 -24.37 -14.04 -8.41
N TYR A 522 -23.91 -14.41 -9.61
CA TYR A 522 -24.45 -13.88 -10.88
C TYR A 522 -24.86 -14.95 -11.90
N GLY A 523 -24.71 -16.24 -11.54
CA GLY A 523 -25.17 -17.36 -12.35
C GLY A 523 -24.40 -17.55 -13.67
N ALA A 524 -25.07 -18.18 -14.64
CA ALA A 524 -24.44 -18.69 -15.86
C ALA A 524 -23.78 -17.63 -16.76
N LYS A 525 -24.12 -16.34 -16.61
CA LYS A 525 -23.50 -15.22 -17.37
C LYS A 525 -21.98 -15.16 -17.17
N PHE A 526 -21.50 -15.61 -16.02
CA PHE A 526 -20.07 -15.59 -15.67
C PHE A 526 -19.45 -16.99 -15.59
N ARG A 527 -20.16 -18.04 -16.03
CA ARG A 527 -19.62 -19.40 -16.05
C ARG A 527 -18.57 -19.53 -17.16
N MET A 528 -17.35 -19.93 -16.79
CA MET A 528 -16.31 -20.31 -17.75
C MET A 528 -16.78 -21.54 -18.56
N HIS A 529 -16.79 -21.45 -19.90
CA HIS A 529 -17.02 -22.64 -20.72
C HIS A 529 -15.81 -23.58 -20.58
N LYS A 530 -16.07 -24.82 -20.13
CA LYS A 530 -15.02 -25.84 -19.93
C LYS A 530 -14.34 -26.19 -21.27
N GLY A 531 -13.27 -25.47 -21.59
CA GLY A 531 -12.22 -25.94 -22.48
C GLY A 531 -11.15 -26.67 -21.66
N GLY A 532 -11.35 -27.97 -21.41
CA GLY A 532 -10.31 -28.92 -21.00
C GLY A 532 -9.49 -28.63 -19.74
N SER A 533 -10.04 -28.91 -18.55
CA SER A 533 -9.23 -29.28 -17.38
C SER A 533 -10.01 -30.25 -16.49
N ALA A 534 -9.41 -31.41 -16.20
CA ALA A 534 -9.98 -32.49 -15.41
C ALA A 534 -10.24 -32.07 -13.95
N PRO A 535 -11.25 -32.66 -13.27
CA PRO A 535 -11.55 -32.35 -11.87
C PRO A 535 -10.42 -32.81 -10.94
N LEU A 536 -10.15 -32.03 -9.90
CA LEU A 536 -9.34 -32.42 -8.76
C LEU A 536 -10.04 -33.60 -8.05
N GLU A 537 -9.54 -34.82 -8.23
CA GLU A 537 -9.90 -35.93 -7.35
C GLU A 537 -9.23 -35.76 -5.99
N ALA A 538 -10.03 -35.92 -4.94
CA ALA A 538 -9.60 -35.90 -3.56
C ALA A 538 -8.66 -37.08 -3.25
N GLY A 539 -7.35 -36.84 -3.30
CA GLY A 539 -6.34 -37.79 -2.84
C GLY A 539 -6.28 -37.84 -1.32
N LEU A 540 -6.92 -38.85 -0.73
CA LEU A 540 -6.72 -39.30 0.64
C LEU A 540 -5.26 -39.74 0.83
N TRP A 541 -4.44 -38.94 1.52
CA TRP A 541 -3.14 -39.37 2.01
C TRP A 541 -3.31 -40.09 3.35
N SER A 542 -3.39 -41.42 3.32
CA SER A 542 -3.20 -42.26 4.50
C SER A 542 -1.71 -42.46 4.76
N TYR A 543 -1.21 -41.95 5.88
CA TYR A 543 0.11 -42.31 6.41
C TYR A 543 0.09 -43.78 6.87
N GLY A 544 0.77 -44.65 6.12
CA GLY A 544 0.99 -46.05 6.49
C GLY A 544 2.38 -46.25 7.11
N GLN A 545 2.42 -46.64 8.38
CA GLN A 545 3.57 -47.26 9.03
C GLN A 545 3.85 -48.65 8.42
N THR A 546 5.12 -49.01 8.21
CA THR A 546 5.76 -50.33 8.50
C THR A 546 7.23 -50.27 8.03
N ARG A 547 8.21 -50.32 8.94
CA ARG A 547 9.00 -51.51 9.33
C ARG A 547 9.63 -52.29 8.16
N GLY A 548 10.93 -52.11 8.01
CA GLY A 548 11.92 -52.99 7.40
C GLY A 548 13.27 -52.68 8.04
#